data_AF-A0A0D2W1Z4-F1
#
_entry.id   AF-A0A0D2W1Z4-F1
#
_cell.length_a   1.000
_cell.length_b   1.000
_cell.length_c   1.000
_cell.angle_alpha   90.00
_cell.angle_beta   90.00
_cell.angle_gamma   90.00
#
_symmetry.space_group_name_H-M   'P 1'
#
loop_
_entity.id
_entity.type
_entity.pdbx_description
1 polymer ?
#
loop_
_entity_poly.entity_id
_entity_poly.type
_entity_poly.pdbx_seq_one_letter_code
_entity_poly.pdbx_strand_id
1 'polypeptide(L)'
;MPRIGVAEAQAIAEALKENTTLTWLDLQRNQIGDAGAQVIAEVLKVNTTLTWLRLSDNQIGDIGAQAIAETLKVNSTVTDVDLNSSLIGDAGAQAIAEALKVNKTLTALQLQLNRIDLAGARAIAEALKVNTTVTRLYLNSSLTGDAGVQAIAEALRVNKTLSCLNLDFNQIGDGGAWAIAEALKVNTALTALLMELNQLGDAGAQAIAEALKVNTTLTSLRLEFNQIGDAGACAIAAALKANKTVTLLDLTSNCIGNLGSQAIDAARKRNCGCEVLLRDQINPLAFSLLPRLASAEDFQEVFGVLTSGLELQNQPPSLPALPTEIAELIMDKAHYWQGVQKTYRWWFDETTSSLKVTLPQGDSIRVKAIQVLRDWKRPNNIGDCAFDLTVRDEKGAVQYECAVHPTFVNRNLALATIGSASHPIVRQMREGWQVQVQPSTFAHELLFESLYVGYVDRQ
;
A
#
# COMPACT_ATOMS: atom_id res chain seq x y z
N MET A 1 7.95 14.77 26.68
CA MET A 1 7.39 14.22 27.94
C MET A 1 7.78 12.75 28.01
N PRO A 2 7.98 12.16 29.21
CA PRO A 2 8.16 10.72 29.34
C PRO A 2 6.93 10.01 28.73
N ARG A 3 7.16 8.94 27.96
CA ARG A 3 6.08 8.13 27.38
C ARG A 3 5.44 7.28 28.48
N ILE A 4 4.12 7.09 28.42
CA ILE A 4 3.37 6.26 29.37
C ILE A 4 3.84 4.80 29.21
N GLY A 5 4.35 4.22 30.30
CA GLY A 5 4.72 2.80 30.37
C GLY A 5 3.73 2.01 31.21
N VAL A 6 4.16 0.82 31.66
CA VAL A 6 3.31 -0.09 32.45
C VAL A 6 2.87 0.52 33.79
N ALA A 7 3.76 1.24 34.47
CA ALA A 7 3.45 1.85 35.77
C ALA A 7 2.38 2.95 35.64
N GLU A 8 2.50 3.78 34.61
CA GLU A 8 1.50 4.82 34.33
C GLU A 8 0.19 4.19 33.84
N ALA A 9 0.23 3.12 33.04
CA ALA A 9 -0.96 2.37 32.66
C ALA A 9 -1.70 1.79 33.89
N GLN A 10 -0.97 1.33 34.92
CA GLN A 10 -1.56 0.91 36.19
C GLN A 10 -2.25 2.05 36.93
N ALA A 11 -1.62 3.22 37.01
CA ALA A 11 -2.24 4.38 37.64
C ALA A 11 -3.52 4.83 36.89
N ILE A 12 -3.49 4.79 35.56
CA ILE A 12 -4.66 5.05 34.72
C ILE A 12 -5.76 4.02 34.97
N ALA A 13 -5.42 2.73 35.07
CA ALA A 13 -6.37 1.68 35.35
C ALA A 13 -7.06 1.86 36.72
N GLU A 14 -6.32 2.18 37.77
CA GLU A 14 -6.94 2.47 39.08
C GLU A 14 -7.88 3.68 39.01
N ALA A 15 -7.50 4.73 38.27
CA ALA A 15 -8.37 5.88 38.07
C ALA A 15 -9.66 5.53 37.30
N LEU A 16 -9.56 4.69 36.26
CA LEU A 16 -10.69 4.26 35.43
C LEU A 16 -11.68 3.36 36.18
N LYS A 17 -11.23 2.68 37.23
CA LYS A 17 -12.08 1.82 38.05
C LYS A 17 -13.11 2.62 38.85
N GLU A 18 -12.70 3.77 39.38
CA GLU A 18 -13.56 4.69 40.14
C GLU A 18 -14.24 5.74 39.25
N ASN A 19 -13.69 5.98 38.06
CA ASN A 19 -14.22 6.98 37.15
C ASN A 19 -15.51 6.50 36.47
N THR A 20 -16.58 7.27 36.66
CA THR A 20 -17.93 6.96 36.14
C THR A 20 -18.39 7.91 35.02
N THR A 21 -17.50 8.73 34.47
CA THR A 21 -17.87 9.78 33.50
C THR A 21 -17.03 9.78 32.22
N LEU A 22 -15.84 9.19 32.23
CA LEU A 22 -14.94 9.16 31.08
C LEU A 22 -15.47 8.16 30.05
N THR A 23 -15.72 8.67 28.85
CA THR A 23 -16.23 7.88 27.71
C THR A 23 -15.19 7.66 26.62
N TRP A 24 -14.12 8.46 26.60
CA TRP A 24 -13.05 8.39 25.62
C TRP A 24 -11.68 8.49 26.30
N LEU A 25 -10.81 7.52 25.98
CA LEU A 25 -9.45 7.43 26.43
C LEU A 25 -8.50 7.31 25.22
N ASP A 26 -7.60 8.27 25.09
CA ASP A 26 -6.56 8.27 24.05
C ASP A 26 -5.18 8.11 24.70
N LEU A 27 -4.55 6.96 24.42
CA LEU A 27 -3.22 6.61 24.92
C LEU A 27 -2.26 6.32 23.76
N GLN A 28 -2.54 6.82 22.55
CA GLN A 28 -1.70 6.54 21.39
C GLN A 28 -0.26 7.05 21.54
N ARG A 29 0.69 6.44 20.82
CA ARG A 29 2.10 6.86 20.73
C ARG A 29 2.86 6.85 22.07
N ASN A 30 2.58 5.85 22.91
CA ASN A 30 3.24 5.63 24.19
C ASN A 30 4.10 4.34 24.17
N GLN A 31 4.45 3.79 25.32
CA GLN A 31 5.26 2.58 25.48
C GLN A 31 4.56 1.59 26.42
N ILE A 32 3.24 1.45 26.26
CA ILE A 32 2.39 0.62 27.13
C ILE A 32 2.81 -0.85 27.05
N GLY A 33 3.13 -1.35 25.86
CA GLY A 33 3.49 -2.74 25.61
C GLY A 33 2.40 -3.74 26.00
N ASP A 34 2.71 -5.04 25.90
CA ASP A 34 1.75 -6.11 26.23
C ASP A 34 1.30 -6.08 27.69
N ALA A 35 2.24 -5.84 28.62
CA ALA A 35 1.94 -5.81 30.05
C ALA A 35 1.01 -4.64 30.42
N GLY A 36 1.25 -3.45 29.87
CA GLY A 36 0.36 -2.32 30.08
C GLY A 36 -1.00 -2.52 29.40
N ALA A 37 -1.05 -3.15 28.23
CA ALA A 37 -2.30 -3.48 27.56
C ALA A 37 -3.14 -4.47 28.38
N GLN A 38 -2.50 -5.45 29.04
CA GLN A 38 -3.16 -6.36 29.96
C GLN A 38 -3.77 -5.64 31.17
N VAL A 39 -3.06 -4.65 31.72
CA VAL A 39 -3.56 -3.81 32.82
C VAL A 39 -4.79 -3.00 32.39
N ILE A 40 -4.73 -2.37 31.22
CA ILE A 40 -5.88 -1.63 30.65
C ILE A 40 -7.04 -2.57 30.34
N ALA A 41 -6.77 -3.74 29.77
CA ALA A 41 -7.76 -4.76 29.51
C ALA A 41 -8.51 -5.16 30.80
N GLU A 42 -7.78 -5.35 31.90
CA GLU A 42 -8.39 -5.85 33.13
C GLU A 42 -9.32 -4.83 33.79
N VAL A 43 -8.99 -3.53 33.77
CA VAL A 43 -9.93 -2.51 34.25
C VAL A 43 -11.16 -2.39 33.34
N LEU A 44 -11.03 -2.61 32.04
CA LEU A 44 -12.16 -2.53 31.10
C LEU A 44 -13.19 -3.63 31.30
N LYS A 45 -12.88 -4.71 32.04
CA LYS A 45 -13.91 -5.69 32.43
C LYS A 45 -14.91 -5.14 33.45
N VAL A 46 -14.52 -4.13 34.23
CA VAL A 46 -15.36 -3.50 35.27
C VAL A 46 -15.79 -2.09 34.91
N ASN A 47 -15.02 -1.37 34.09
CA ASN A 47 -15.41 -0.05 33.62
C ASN A 47 -16.59 -0.17 32.63
N THR A 48 -17.65 0.59 32.90
CA THR A 48 -18.91 0.55 32.16
C THR A 48 -19.23 1.89 31.47
N THR A 49 -18.27 2.78 31.37
CA THR A 49 -18.47 4.13 30.83
C THR A 49 -17.65 4.38 29.58
N LEU A 50 -16.51 3.70 29.45
CA LEU A 50 -15.65 3.87 28.30
C LEU A 50 -16.29 3.25 27.06
N THR A 51 -16.38 4.09 26.03
CA THR A 51 -16.93 3.75 24.72
C THR A 51 -15.84 3.75 23.65
N TRP A 52 -14.82 4.60 23.80
CA TRP A 52 -13.72 4.72 22.85
C TRP A 52 -12.35 4.55 23.52
N LEU A 53 -11.59 3.59 23.02
CA LEU A 53 -10.24 3.29 23.46
C LEU A 53 -9.25 3.42 22.29
N ARG A 54 -8.25 4.30 22.43
CA ARG A 54 -7.12 4.35 21.49
C ARG A 54 -5.81 3.93 22.13
N LEU A 55 -5.23 2.88 21.56
CA LEU A 55 -3.99 2.26 21.99
C LEU A 55 -2.97 2.18 20.84
N SER A 56 -3.16 2.90 19.75
CA SER A 56 -2.27 2.85 18.58
C SER A 56 -0.83 3.26 18.89
N ASP A 57 0.14 2.67 18.18
CA ASP A 57 1.58 2.95 18.33
C ASP A 57 2.08 2.80 19.79
N ASN A 58 1.79 1.65 20.40
CA ASN A 58 2.16 1.30 21.78
C ASN A 58 2.96 0.01 21.93
N GLN A 59 3.37 -0.62 20.82
CA GLN A 59 4.10 -1.90 20.83
C GLN A 59 3.29 -3.03 21.51
N ILE A 60 1.98 -3.08 21.26
CA ILE A 60 1.05 -4.08 21.80
C ILE A 60 1.01 -5.28 20.83
N GLY A 61 1.89 -6.25 21.04
CA GLY A 61 1.95 -7.46 20.24
C GLY A 61 0.75 -8.40 20.49
N ASP A 62 0.90 -9.64 20.05
CA ASP A 62 -0.16 -10.65 20.13
C ASP A 62 -0.68 -10.90 21.54
N ILE A 63 0.20 -10.83 22.55
CA ILE A 63 -0.16 -11.06 23.95
C ILE A 63 -1.07 -9.94 24.46
N GLY A 64 -0.71 -8.68 24.20
CA GLY A 64 -1.56 -7.55 24.58
C GLY A 64 -2.87 -7.52 23.80
N ALA A 65 -2.84 -7.84 22.51
CA ALA A 65 -4.06 -7.99 21.69
C ALA A 65 -4.99 -9.08 22.21
N GLN A 66 -4.43 -10.22 22.66
CA GLN A 66 -5.20 -11.29 23.30
C GLN A 66 -5.86 -10.82 24.59
N ALA A 67 -5.17 -10.06 25.45
CA ALA A 67 -5.76 -9.53 26.68
C ALA A 67 -6.94 -8.58 26.39
N ILE A 68 -6.77 -7.68 25.40
CA ILE A 68 -7.85 -6.81 24.94
C ILE A 68 -9.01 -7.63 24.37
N ALA A 69 -8.73 -8.66 23.57
CA ALA A 69 -9.75 -9.54 23.01
C ALA A 69 -10.58 -10.27 24.09
N GLU A 70 -9.93 -10.85 25.11
CA GLU A 70 -10.65 -11.50 26.23
C GLU A 70 -11.55 -10.53 26.97
N THR A 71 -11.13 -9.27 27.08
CA THR A 71 -11.92 -8.21 27.68
C THR A 71 -13.12 -7.83 26.81
N LEU A 72 -12.94 -7.74 25.49
CA LEU A 72 -14.03 -7.46 24.56
C LEU A 72 -15.10 -8.56 24.55
N LYS A 73 -14.80 -9.80 24.96
CA LYS A 73 -15.82 -10.85 25.12
C LYS A 73 -16.85 -10.53 26.22
N VAL A 74 -16.45 -9.76 27.24
CA VAL A 74 -17.28 -9.47 28.43
C VAL A 74 -17.69 -8.00 28.54
N ASN A 75 -16.86 -7.08 28.04
CA ASN A 75 -17.18 -5.66 28.03
C ASN A 75 -18.29 -5.38 27.02
N SER A 76 -19.29 -4.60 27.46
CA SER A 76 -20.48 -4.26 26.68
C SER A 76 -20.65 -2.76 26.46
N THR A 77 -19.59 -1.98 26.63
CA THR A 77 -19.65 -0.50 26.59
C THR A 77 -18.71 0.07 25.55
N VAL A 78 -17.57 -0.57 25.31
CA VAL A 78 -16.61 -0.18 24.28
C VAL A 78 -17.20 -0.48 22.90
N THR A 79 -17.34 0.58 22.11
CA THR A 79 -17.88 0.57 20.74
C THR A 79 -16.80 0.81 19.69
N ASP A 80 -15.69 1.44 20.05
CA ASP A 80 -14.60 1.82 19.15
C ASP A 80 -13.24 1.49 19.77
N VAL A 81 -12.44 0.68 19.06
CA VAL A 81 -11.10 0.27 19.48
C VAL A 81 -10.08 0.56 18.38
N ASP A 82 -9.06 1.35 18.74
CA ASP A 82 -7.87 1.61 17.91
C ASP A 82 -6.66 0.81 18.42
N LEU A 83 -6.21 -0.16 17.62
CA LEU A 83 -5.03 -0.99 17.83
C LEU A 83 -4.04 -0.88 16.66
N ASN A 84 -4.02 0.27 15.99
CA ASN A 84 -3.11 0.48 14.86
C ASN A 84 -1.63 0.42 15.28
N SER A 85 -0.76 0.08 14.34
CA SER A 85 0.70 0.13 14.51
C SER A 85 1.18 -0.55 15.80
N SER A 86 0.59 -1.71 16.14
CA SER A 86 0.79 -2.37 17.43
C SER A 86 1.68 -3.61 17.36
N LEU A 87 2.15 -4.03 16.19
CA LEU A 87 2.90 -5.29 15.98
C LEU A 87 2.04 -6.54 16.18
N ILE A 88 0.73 -6.42 16.01
CA ILE A 88 -0.20 -7.55 16.10
C ILE A 88 0.01 -8.45 14.88
N GLY A 89 0.25 -9.72 15.12
CA GLY A 89 0.35 -10.78 14.13
C GLY A 89 -0.94 -11.58 13.98
N ASP A 90 -0.84 -12.73 13.32
CA ASP A 90 -1.96 -13.65 13.10
C ASP A 90 -2.58 -14.16 14.41
N ALA A 91 -1.79 -14.39 15.46
CA ALA A 91 -2.28 -14.90 16.73
C ALA A 91 -3.14 -13.86 17.47
N GLY A 92 -2.72 -12.60 17.51
CA GLY A 92 -3.52 -11.52 18.07
C GLY A 92 -4.75 -11.22 17.24
N ALA A 93 -4.64 -11.24 15.90
CA ALA A 93 -5.79 -11.11 15.00
C ALA A 93 -6.82 -12.23 15.21
N GLN A 94 -6.36 -13.47 15.41
CA GLN A 94 -7.22 -14.60 15.75
C GLN A 94 -7.93 -14.41 17.09
N ALA A 95 -7.23 -13.94 18.13
CA ALA A 95 -7.85 -13.66 19.42
C ALA A 95 -8.96 -12.60 19.30
N ILE A 96 -8.69 -11.51 18.57
CA ILE A 96 -9.66 -10.45 18.30
C ILE A 96 -10.85 -11.01 17.51
N ALA A 97 -10.61 -11.85 16.50
CA ALA A 97 -11.67 -12.50 15.74
C ALA A 97 -12.58 -13.36 16.62
N GLU A 98 -12.04 -14.16 17.54
CA GLU A 98 -12.84 -14.93 18.50
C GLU A 98 -13.67 -14.02 19.43
N ALA A 99 -13.14 -12.86 19.81
CA ALA A 99 -13.91 -11.88 20.57
C ALA A 99 -15.07 -11.28 19.75
N LEU A 100 -14.84 -10.96 18.48
CA LEU A 100 -15.88 -10.44 17.58
C LEU A 100 -17.05 -11.41 17.36
N LYS A 101 -16.82 -12.72 17.40
CA LYS A 101 -17.91 -13.71 17.26
C LYS A 101 -18.97 -13.58 18.36
N VAL A 102 -18.54 -13.25 19.58
CA VAL A 102 -19.41 -13.17 20.76
C VAL A 102 -19.77 -11.74 21.16
N ASN A 103 -18.88 -10.77 20.93
CA ASN A 103 -19.13 -9.38 21.28
C ASN A 103 -20.29 -8.81 20.44
N LYS A 104 -21.19 -8.07 21.11
CA LYS A 104 -22.39 -7.47 20.52
C LYS A 104 -22.43 -5.94 20.65
N THR A 105 -21.28 -5.31 20.88
CA THR A 105 -21.22 -3.87 21.21
C THR A 105 -20.21 -3.12 20.36
N LEU A 106 -19.11 -3.76 19.97
CA LEU A 106 -18.10 -3.17 19.13
C LEU A 106 -18.66 -2.87 17.74
N THR A 107 -18.54 -1.61 17.34
CA THR A 107 -19.01 -1.09 16.06
C THR A 107 -17.86 -0.70 15.13
N ALA A 108 -16.70 -0.32 15.68
CA ALA A 108 -15.53 0.05 14.93
C ALA A 108 -14.26 -0.60 15.46
N LEU A 109 -13.47 -1.17 14.54
CA LEU A 109 -12.20 -1.80 14.83
C LEU A 109 -11.14 -1.32 13.85
N GLN A 110 -10.04 -0.79 14.39
CA GLN A 110 -8.90 -0.31 13.61
C GLN A 110 -7.69 -1.19 13.92
N LEU A 111 -7.20 -1.90 12.89
CA LEU A 111 -6.09 -2.85 12.97
C LEU A 111 -4.99 -2.53 11.95
N GLN A 112 -4.89 -1.27 11.56
CA GLN A 112 -4.07 -0.74 10.49
C GLN A 112 -2.58 -0.86 10.84
N LEU A 113 -1.69 -1.04 9.86
CA LEU A 113 -0.23 -1.14 10.07
C LEU A 113 0.18 -2.26 11.06
N ASN A 114 -0.53 -3.39 11.04
CA ASN A 114 -0.18 -4.61 11.78
C ASN A 114 0.35 -5.68 10.82
N ARG A 115 0.77 -6.85 11.33
CA ARG A 115 1.36 -7.95 10.56
C ARG A 115 0.35 -9.10 10.41
N ILE A 116 -0.83 -8.80 9.87
CA ILE A 116 -1.95 -9.75 9.75
C ILE A 116 -1.86 -10.45 8.39
N ASP A 117 -1.18 -11.58 8.36
CA ASP A 117 -1.07 -12.39 7.15
C ASP A 117 -2.38 -13.17 6.88
N LEU A 118 -2.29 -14.17 6.00
CA LEU A 118 -3.45 -14.93 5.53
C LEU A 118 -4.23 -15.61 6.66
N ALA A 119 -3.56 -16.10 7.71
CA ALA A 119 -4.26 -16.80 8.79
C ALA A 119 -5.08 -15.84 9.64
N GLY A 120 -4.54 -14.67 9.99
CA GLY A 120 -5.26 -13.62 10.70
C GLY A 120 -6.40 -13.04 9.86
N ALA A 121 -6.17 -12.83 8.56
CA ALA A 121 -7.21 -12.38 7.63
C ALA A 121 -8.40 -13.35 7.56
N ARG A 122 -8.13 -14.66 7.49
CA ARG A 122 -9.15 -15.72 7.53
C ARG A 122 -9.90 -15.73 8.86
N ALA A 123 -9.20 -15.57 9.99
CA ALA A 123 -9.85 -15.51 11.29
C ALA A 123 -10.84 -14.33 11.36
N ILE A 124 -10.42 -13.13 10.95
CA ILE A 124 -11.27 -11.94 10.89
C ILE A 124 -12.45 -12.18 9.94
N ALA A 125 -12.23 -12.76 8.77
CA ALA A 125 -13.30 -13.10 7.83
C ALA A 125 -14.35 -14.05 8.44
N GLU A 126 -13.92 -15.12 9.11
CA GLU A 126 -14.83 -16.04 9.80
C GLU A 126 -15.64 -15.35 10.91
N ALA A 127 -15.03 -14.42 11.64
CA ALA A 127 -15.75 -13.61 12.62
C ALA A 127 -16.78 -12.70 11.97
N LEU A 128 -16.46 -12.05 10.85
CA LEU A 128 -17.39 -11.20 10.10
C LEU A 128 -18.60 -11.95 9.55
N LYS A 129 -18.48 -13.26 9.25
CA LYS A 129 -19.63 -14.08 8.79
C LYS A 129 -20.74 -14.17 9.85
N VAL A 130 -20.41 -14.05 11.14
CA VAL A 130 -21.35 -14.20 12.26
C VAL A 130 -21.54 -12.93 13.10
N ASN A 131 -20.60 -11.99 13.05
CA ASN A 131 -20.71 -10.73 13.75
C ASN A 131 -21.73 -9.82 13.05
N THR A 132 -22.60 -9.19 13.85
CA THR A 132 -23.69 -8.35 13.37
C THR A 132 -23.64 -6.92 13.94
N THR A 133 -22.47 -6.48 14.43
CA THR A 133 -22.35 -5.21 15.15
C THR A 133 -21.25 -4.32 14.60
N VAL A 134 -20.16 -4.91 14.09
CA VAL A 134 -19.09 -4.16 13.45
C VAL A 134 -19.62 -3.56 12.14
N THR A 135 -19.59 -2.25 12.08
CA THR A 135 -20.02 -1.43 10.94
C THR A 135 -18.85 -0.77 10.22
N ARG A 136 -17.71 -0.60 10.91
CA ARG A 136 -16.48 0.01 10.38
C ARG A 136 -15.27 -0.88 10.70
N LEU A 137 -14.55 -1.31 9.66
CA LEU A 137 -13.35 -2.13 9.79
C LEU A 137 -12.22 -1.54 8.96
N TYR A 138 -11.08 -1.29 9.61
CA TYR A 138 -9.90 -0.73 8.96
C TYR A 138 -8.74 -1.73 9.03
N LEU A 139 -8.34 -2.22 7.85
CA LEU A 139 -7.29 -3.23 7.64
C LEU A 139 -6.19 -2.73 6.69
N ASN A 140 -6.01 -1.41 6.53
CA ASN A 140 -4.98 -0.91 5.64
C ASN A 140 -3.58 -1.21 6.14
N SER A 141 -2.70 -1.56 5.20
CA SER A 141 -1.31 -1.93 5.50
C SER A 141 -1.20 -3.07 6.52
N SER A 142 -2.20 -3.96 6.54
CA SER A 142 -2.27 -5.04 7.52
C SER A 142 -2.41 -6.40 6.88
N LEU A 143 -2.86 -6.49 5.64
CA LEU A 143 -3.08 -7.73 4.89
C LEU A 143 -2.03 -7.90 3.80
N THR A 144 -1.76 -9.16 3.46
CA THR A 144 -0.80 -9.51 2.41
C THR A 144 -1.53 -10.03 1.16
N GLY A 145 -1.75 -9.13 0.19
CA GLY A 145 -2.14 -9.44 -1.19
C GLY A 145 -3.54 -10.04 -1.40
N ASP A 146 -3.73 -10.60 -2.60
CA ASP A 146 -5.04 -11.10 -3.08
C ASP A 146 -5.65 -12.21 -2.20
N ALA A 147 -4.81 -13.08 -1.63
CA ALA A 147 -5.28 -14.20 -0.82
C ALA A 147 -5.97 -13.74 0.48
N GLY A 148 -5.45 -12.70 1.13
CA GLY A 148 -6.04 -12.13 2.34
C GLY A 148 -7.39 -11.48 2.06
N VAL A 149 -7.48 -10.66 1.01
CA VAL A 149 -8.72 -9.98 0.65
C VAL A 149 -9.79 -10.95 0.12
N GLN A 150 -9.42 -12.08 -0.50
CA GLN A 150 -10.37 -13.10 -0.92
C GLN A 150 -11.18 -13.65 0.27
N ALA A 151 -10.55 -13.89 1.43
CA ALA A 151 -11.25 -14.33 2.63
C ALA A 151 -12.26 -13.27 3.12
N ILE A 152 -11.85 -11.99 3.13
CA ILE A 152 -12.73 -10.88 3.48
C ILE A 152 -13.91 -10.78 2.50
N ALA A 153 -13.67 -10.94 1.20
CA ALA A 153 -14.70 -10.93 0.17
C ALA A 153 -15.74 -12.04 0.38
N GLU A 154 -15.32 -13.25 0.74
CA GLU A 154 -16.25 -14.33 1.10
C GLU A 154 -17.13 -13.98 2.29
N ALA A 155 -16.57 -13.33 3.31
CA ALA A 155 -17.34 -12.86 4.46
C ALA A 155 -18.34 -11.75 4.07
N LEU A 156 -17.95 -10.82 3.20
CA LEU A 156 -18.83 -9.76 2.71
C LEU A 156 -20.07 -10.29 1.98
N ARG A 157 -20.00 -11.47 1.34
CA ARG A 157 -21.18 -12.05 0.66
C ARG A 157 -22.34 -12.31 1.61
N VAL A 158 -22.04 -12.66 2.86
CA VAL A 158 -23.03 -13.02 3.89
C VAL A 158 -23.21 -11.94 4.94
N ASN A 159 -22.17 -11.15 5.24
CA ASN A 159 -22.25 -10.08 6.22
C ASN A 159 -23.20 -8.97 5.74
N LYS A 160 -24.14 -8.58 6.61
CA LYS A 160 -25.16 -7.56 6.33
C LYS A 160 -25.04 -6.32 7.21
N THR A 161 -23.91 -6.13 7.88
CA THR A 161 -23.73 -5.06 8.89
C THR A 161 -22.54 -4.16 8.60
N LEU A 162 -21.49 -4.67 7.98
CA LEU A 162 -20.30 -3.89 7.65
C LEU A 162 -20.64 -2.87 6.56
N SER A 163 -20.59 -1.59 6.94
CA SER A 163 -20.94 -0.45 6.09
C SER A 163 -19.70 0.26 5.52
N CYS A 164 -18.57 0.17 6.21
CA CYS A 164 -17.31 0.78 5.82
C CYS A 164 -16.18 -0.23 5.97
N LEU A 165 -15.46 -0.47 4.87
CA LEU A 165 -14.29 -1.33 4.83
C LEU A 165 -13.13 -0.57 4.19
N ASN A 166 -12.04 -0.45 4.93
CA ASN A 166 -10.79 0.10 4.42
C ASN A 166 -9.76 -1.03 4.21
N LEU A 167 -9.30 -1.15 2.96
CA LEU A 167 -8.31 -2.12 2.48
C LEU A 167 -7.12 -1.42 1.79
N ASP A 168 -6.84 -0.17 2.13
CA ASP A 168 -5.78 0.61 1.49
C ASP A 168 -4.41 -0.04 1.71
N PHE A 169 -3.48 0.13 0.76
CA PHE A 169 -2.09 -0.32 0.92
C PHE A 169 -1.93 -1.80 1.32
N ASN A 170 -2.64 -2.73 0.66
CA ASN A 170 -2.58 -4.17 0.95
C ASN A 170 -2.04 -5.00 -0.23
N GLN A 171 -1.43 -4.36 -1.22
CA GLN A 171 -0.90 -5.01 -2.43
C GLN A 171 -1.95 -5.84 -3.19
N ILE A 172 -3.20 -5.37 -3.18
CA ILE A 172 -4.32 -6.04 -3.86
C ILE A 172 -4.17 -5.82 -5.37
N GLY A 173 -4.12 -6.89 -6.14
CA GLY A 173 -4.13 -6.87 -7.60
C GLY A 173 -5.52 -7.09 -8.19
N ASP A 174 -5.56 -7.41 -9.48
CA ASP A 174 -6.81 -7.66 -10.21
C ASP A 174 -7.59 -8.87 -9.66
N GLY A 175 -6.91 -9.90 -9.13
CA GLY A 175 -7.56 -11.08 -8.55
C GLY A 175 -8.32 -10.77 -7.27
N GLY A 176 -7.73 -9.99 -6.37
CA GLY A 176 -8.38 -9.55 -5.14
C GLY A 176 -9.52 -8.55 -5.42
N ALA A 177 -9.34 -7.65 -6.37
CA ALA A 177 -10.40 -6.75 -6.82
C ALA A 177 -11.59 -7.50 -7.43
N TRP A 178 -11.33 -8.56 -8.20
CA TRP A 178 -12.37 -9.44 -8.72
C TRP A 178 -13.16 -10.13 -7.59
N ALA A 179 -12.47 -10.63 -6.56
CA ALA A 179 -13.14 -11.25 -5.41
C ALA A 179 -14.07 -10.26 -4.68
N ILE A 180 -13.59 -9.02 -4.45
CA ILE A 180 -14.41 -7.95 -3.88
C ILE A 180 -15.60 -7.61 -4.79
N ALA A 181 -15.39 -7.54 -6.11
CA ALA A 181 -16.46 -7.28 -7.06
C ALA A 181 -17.57 -8.36 -7.00
N GLU A 182 -17.20 -9.64 -6.94
CA GLU A 182 -18.18 -10.72 -6.78
C GLU A 182 -18.95 -10.62 -5.45
N ALA A 183 -18.28 -10.18 -4.38
CA ALA A 183 -18.94 -9.92 -3.11
C ALA A 183 -19.93 -8.74 -3.19
N LEU A 184 -19.53 -7.64 -3.84
CA LEU A 184 -20.37 -6.45 -4.01
C LEU A 184 -21.65 -6.73 -4.81
N LYS A 185 -21.63 -7.68 -5.75
CA LYS A 185 -22.83 -8.07 -6.51
C LYS A 185 -23.98 -8.57 -5.62
N VAL A 186 -23.68 -9.14 -4.46
CA VAL A 186 -24.67 -9.73 -3.54
C VAL A 186 -24.71 -9.04 -2.17
N ASN A 187 -23.68 -8.27 -1.83
CA ASN A 187 -23.64 -7.50 -0.59
C ASN A 187 -24.62 -6.31 -0.68
N THR A 188 -25.34 -6.09 0.40
CA THR A 188 -26.40 -5.08 0.50
C THR A 188 -26.21 -4.17 1.73
N ALA A 189 -25.01 -4.12 2.29
CA ALA A 189 -24.71 -3.40 3.51
C ALA A 189 -23.55 -2.41 3.35
N LEU A 190 -22.56 -2.75 2.54
CA LEU A 190 -21.38 -1.93 2.33
C LEU A 190 -21.75 -0.67 1.55
N THR A 191 -21.46 0.48 2.17
CA THR A 191 -21.68 1.81 1.61
C THR A 191 -20.37 2.50 1.25
N ALA A 192 -19.28 2.20 1.95
CA ALA A 192 -17.96 2.76 1.71
C ALA A 192 -16.90 1.65 1.57
N LEU A 193 -16.19 1.67 0.45
CA LEU A 193 -15.08 0.78 0.15
C LEU A 193 -13.86 1.63 -0.23
N LEU A 194 -12.79 1.50 0.54
CA LEU A 194 -11.51 2.15 0.29
C LEU A 194 -10.50 1.07 -0.10
N MET A 195 -9.91 1.22 -1.29
CA MET A 195 -8.86 0.36 -1.83
C MET A 195 -7.74 1.23 -2.46
N GLU A 196 -7.44 2.36 -1.83
CA GLU A 196 -6.33 3.25 -2.20
C GLU A 196 -4.99 2.49 -2.16
N LEU A 197 -4.00 2.93 -2.96
CA LEU A 197 -2.61 2.48 -2.81
C LEU A 197 -2.44 0.96 -3.01
N ASN A 198 -3.17 0.39 -3.96
CA ASN A 198 -3.09 -1.03 -4.32
C ASN A 198 -2.55 -1.18 -5.76
N GLN A 199 -2.69 -2.36 -6.34
CA GLN A 199 -2.16 -2.72 -7.66
C GLN A 199 -3.29 -3.07 -8.64
N LEU A 200 -4.45 -2.44 -8.50
CA LEU A 200 -5.59 -2.69 -9.38
C LEU A 200 -5.30 -2.14 -10.78
N GLY A 201 -5.34 -3.02 -11.78
CA GLY A 201 -5.26 -2.67 -13.19
C GLY A 201 -6.63 -2.57 -13.84
N ASP A 202 -6.63 -2.59 -15.18
CA ASP A 202 -7.84 -2.51 -15.99
C ASP A 202 -8.81 -3.67 -15.74
N ALA A 203 -8.30 -4.89 -15.49
CA ALA A 203 -9.14 -6.07 -15.29
C ALA A 203 -9.87 -6.00 -13.94
N GLY A 204 -9.19 -5.59 -12.86
CA GLY A 204 -9.80 -5.34 -11.55
C GLY A 204 -10.84 -4.23 -11.60
N ALA A 205 -10.52 -3.11 -12.27
CA ALA A 205 -11.46 -2.01 -12.49
C ALA A 205 -12.70 -2.45 -13.29
N GLN A 206 -12.53 -3.28 -14.31
CA GLN A 206 -13.63 -3.84 -15.09
C GLN A 206 -14.53 -4.75 -14.22
N ALA A 207 -13.95 -5.58 -13.35
CA ALA A 207 -14.71 -6.42 -12.43
C ALA A 207 -15.57 -5.56 -11.48
N ILE A 208 -14.96 -4.53 -10.87
CA ILE A 208 -15.67 -3.57 -10.03
C ILE A 208 -16.78 -2.87 -10.81
N ALA A 209 -16.54 -2.46 -12.05
CA ALA A 209 -17.55 -1.84 -12.91
C ALA A 209 -18.75 -2.78 -13.16
N GLU A 210 -18.53 -4.07 -13.41
CA GLU A 210 -19.63 -5.04 -13.53
C GLU A 210 -20.42 -5.20 -12.23
N ALA A 211 -19.74 -5.16 -11.07
CA ALA A 211 -20.42 -5.18 -9.78
C ALA A 211 -21.28 -3.92 -9.55
N LEU A 212 -20.77 -2.74 -9.91
CA LEU A 212 -21.51 -1.47 -9.79
C LEU A 212 -22.78 -1.43 -10.64
N LYS A 213 -22.87 -2.18 -11.74
CA LYS A 213 -24.11 -2.23 -12.54
C LYS A 213 -25.29 -2.82 -11.77
N VAL A 214 -25.04 -3.70 -10.79
CA VAL A 214 -26.07 -4.40 -10.02
C VAL A 214 -26.10 -4.01 -8.54
N ASN A 215 -24.97 -3.55 -7.98
CA ASN A 215 -24.92 -3.10 -6.60
C ASN A 215 -25.65 -1.76 -6.46
N THR A 216 -26.53 -1.67 -5.46
CA THR A 216 -27.34 -0.48 -5.18
C THR A 216 -27.11 0.07 -3.77
N THR A 217 -26.00 -0.27 -3.13
CA THR A 217 -25.73 0.13 -1.73
C THR A 217 -24.45 0.94 -1.59
N LEU A 218 -23.46 0.69 -2.44
CA LEU A 218 -22.20 1.41 -2.41
C LEU A 218 -22.41 2.86 -2.83
N THR A 219 -21.98 3.78 -1.97
CA THR A 219 -22.07 5.23 -2.18
C THR A 219 -20.69 5.87 -2.32
N SER A 220 -19.67 5.32 -1.66
CA SER A 220 -18.28 5.81 -1.70
C SER A 220 -17.34 4.69 -2.14
N LEU A 221 -16.65 4.89 -3.26
CA LEU A 221 -15.63 4.00 -3.78
C LEU A 221 -14.33 4.76 -4.00
N ARG A 222 -13.27 4.41 -3.27
CA ARG A 222 -11.95 5.02 -3.43
C ARG A 222 -10.99 4.02 -4.06
N LEU A 223 -10.48 4.36 -5.23
CA LEU A 223 -9.54 3.58 -6.03
C LEU A 223 -8.30 4.41 -6.37
N GLU A 224 -8.04 5.48 -5.62
CA GLU A 224 -6.90 6.36 -5.82
C GLU A 224 -5.57 5.59 -5.67
N PHE A 225 -4.54 6.02 -6.38
CA PHE A 225 -3.20 5.39 -6.35
C PHE A 225 -3.20 3.90 -6.70
N ASN A 226 -3.83 3.55 -7.82
CA ASN A 226 -3.81 2.22 -8.43
C ASN A 226 -3.21 2.29 -9.84
N GLN A 227 -3.34 1.22 -10.63
CA GLN A 227 -2.78 1.08 -11.98
C GLN A 227 -3.89 1.07 -13.06
N ILE A 228 -5.04 1.69 -12.79
CA ILE A 228 -6.21 1.66 -13.68
C ILE A 228 -5.95 2.52 -14.92
N GLY A 229 -6.04 1.93 -16.11
CA GLY A 229 -5.86 2.60 -17.38
C GLY A 229 -7.16 3.07 -18.02
N ASP A 230 -7.05 3.45 -19.31
CA ASP A 230 -8.20 3.91 -20.11
C ASP A 230 -9.30 2.85 -20.22
N ALA A 231 -8.97 1.56 -20.31
CA ALA A 231 -9.96 0.49 -20.47
C ALA A 231 -10.79 0.31 -19.19
N GLY A 232 -10.13 0.26 -18.02
CA GLY A 232 -10.79 0.17 -16.73
C GLY A 232 -11.64 1.42 -16.44
N ALA A 233 -11.11 2.61 -16.72
CA ALA A 233 -11.87 3.86 -16.60
C ALA A 233 -13.10 3.90 -17.52
N CYS A 234 -12.99 3.41 -18.76
CA CYS A 234 -14.13 3.29 -19.67
C CYS A 234 -15.20 2.33 -19.14
N ALA A 235 -14.79 1.21 -18.54
CA ALA A 235 -15.71 0.26 -17.92
C ALA A 235 -16.47 0.89 -16.74
N ILE A 236 -15.75 1.57 -15.84
CA ILE A 236 -16.34 2.29 -14.71
C ILE A 236 -17.30 3.38 -15.22
N ALA A 237 -16.89 4.16 -16.22
CA ALA A 237 -17.75 5.18 -16.84
C ALA A 237 -19.04 4.58 -17.43
N ALA A 238 -18.97 3.39 -18.03
CA ALA A 238 -20.15 2.69 -18.52
C ALA A 238 -21.09 2.27 -17.38
N ALA A 239 -20.53 1.77 -16.27
CA ALA A 239 -21.30 1.39 -15.08
C ALA A 239 -22.00 2.62 -14.43
N LEU A 240 -21.29 3.75 -14.29
CA LEU A 240 -21.84 4.99 -13.71
C LEU A 240 -22.99 5.61 -14.53
N LYS A 241 -23.16 5.25 -15.80
CA LYS A 241 -24.33 5.68 -16.59
C LYS A 241 -25.62 5.03 -16.06
N ALA A 242 -25.53 3.80 -15.55
CA ALA A 242 -26.64 3.04 -15.00
C ALA A 242 -26.73 3.14 -13.46
N ASN A 243 -25.60 3.10 -12.76
CA ASN A 243 -25.53 3.20 -11.31
C ASN A 243 -25.78 4.65 -10.84
N LYS A 244 -26.74 4.83 -9.93
CA LYS A 244 -27.10 6.12 -9.32
C LYS A 244 -26.81 6.18 -7.82
N THR A 245 -26.22 5.12 -7.26
CA THR A 245 -25.99 5.00 -5.82
C THR A 245 -24.61 5.52 -5.44
N VAL A 246 -23.60 5.33 -6.30
CA VAL A 246 -22.26 5.88 -6.08
C VAL A 246 -22.30 7.40 -6.21
N THR A 247 -22.09 8.08 -5.09
CA THR A 247 -22.02 9.53 -4.98
C THR A 247 -20.59 10.05 -4.91
N LEU A 248 -19.62 9.22 -4.51
CA LEU A 248 -18.20 9.54 -4.49
C LEU A 248 -17.40 8.42 -5.16
N LEU A 249 -16.67 8.77 -6.21
CA LEU A 249 -15.68 7.91 -6.86
C LEU A 249 -14.34 8.64 -6.92
N ASP A 250 -13.33 8.09 -6.25
CA ASP A 250 -11.96 8.58 -6.38
C ASP A 250 -11.13 7.69 -7.30
N LEU A 251 -10.62 8.28 -8.38
CA LEU A 251 -9.71 7.67 -9.35
C LEU A 251 -8.39 8.46 -9.46
N THR A 252 -8.11 9.34 -8.49
CA THR A 252 -6.88 10.16 -8.47
C THR A 252 -5.64 9.29 -8.56
N SER A 253 -4.64 9.73 -9.31
CA SER A 253 -3.35 9.05 -9.45
C SER A 253 -3.43 7.59 -9.88
N ASN A 254 -4.19 7.34 -10.94
CA ASN A 254 -4.19 6.10 -11.70
C ASN A 254 -3.46 6.28 -13.04
N CYS A 255 -3.58 5.31 -13.95
CA CYS A 255 -3.00 5.33 -15.29
C CYS A 255 -3.94 5.87 -16.39
N ILE A 256 -4.91 6.73 -16.04
CA ILE A 256 -6.00 7.07 -16.94
C ILE A 256 -5.57 8.16 -17.93
N GLY A 257 -5.60 7.82 -19.22
CA GLY A 257 -5.31 8.71 -20.32
C GLY A 257 -6.52 9.54 -20.75
N ASN A 258 -6.41 10.12 -21.95
CA ASN A 258 -7.44 11.02 -22.48
C ASN A 258 -8.76 10.29 -22.77
N LEU A 259 -8.71 9.03 -23.22
CA LEU A 259 -9.93 8.29 -23.59
C LEU A 259 -10.76 7.95 -22.34
N GLY A 260 -10.13 7.43 -21.30
CA GLY A 260 -10.77 7.14 -20.03
C GLY A 260 -11.27 8.41 -19.35
N SER A 261 -10.49 9.48 -19.37
CA SER A 261 -10.89 10.78 -18.81
C SER A 261 -12.15 11.33 -19.51
N GLN A 262 -12.20 11.31 -20.84
CA GLN A 262 -13.38 11.73 -21.60
C GLN A 262 -14.60 10.84 -21.31
N ALA A 263 -14.41 9.53 -21.16
CA ALA A 263 -15.48 8.60 -20.83
C ALA A 263 -16.08 8.90 -19.45
N ILE A 264 -15.23 9.11 -18.44
CA ILE A 264 -15.64 9.48 -17.07
C ILE A 264 -16.36 10.83 -17.07
N ASP A 265 -15.84 11.83 -17.77
CA ASP A 265 -16.48 13.15 -17.89
C ASP A 265 -17.86 13.08 -18.54
N ALA A 266 -18.01 12.25 -19.58
CA ALA A 266 -19.30 12.03 -20.22
C ALA A 266 -20.29 11.30 -19.29
N ALA A 267 -19.82 10.35 -18.48
CA ALA A 267 -20.65 9.66 -17.48
C ALA A 267 -21.09 10.61 -16.37
N ARG A 268 -20.18 11.44 -15.84
CA ARG A 268 -20.45 12.44 -14.80
C ARG A 268 -21.51 13.45 -15.23
N LYS A 269 -21.45 13.97 -16.46
CA LYS A 269 -22.48 14.90 -16.99
C LYS A 269 -23.90 14.30 -16.98
N ARG A 270 -24.02 12.98 -17.06
CA ARG A 270 -25.30 12.24 -17.02
C ARG A 270 -25.66 11.75 -15.61
N ASN A 271 -24.72 11.82 -14.67
CA ASN A 271 -24.88 11.43 -13.28
C ASN A 271 -24.53 12.60 -12.35
N CYS A 272 -25.38 13.64 -12.37
CA CYS A 272 -25.12 14.93 -11.72
C CYS A 272 -24.99 14.91 -10.19
N GLY A 273 -25.18 13.76 -9.53
CA GLY A 273 -25.00 13.57 -8.09
C GLY A 273 -23.73 12.81 -7.70
N CYS A 274 -22.90 12.38 -8.67
CA CYS A 274 -21.66 11.66 -8.42
C CYS A 274 -20.47 12.62 -8.51
N GLU A 275 -19.80 12.84 -7.39
CA GLU A 275 -18.49 13.46 -7.33
C GLU A 275 -17.43 12.46 -7.82
N VAL A 276 -16.76 12.80 -8.91
CA VAL A 276 -15.67 11.99 -9.45
C VAL A 276 -14.37 12.78 -9.39
N LEU A 277 -13.41 12.25 -8.66
CA LEU A 277 -12.07 12.80 -8.52
C LEU A 277 -11.14 12.09 -9.50
N LEU A 278 -10.57 12.86 -10.43
CA LEU A 278 -9.77 12.36 -11.56
C LEU A 278 -8.62 13.33 -11.80
N ARG A 279 -7.66 13.36 -10.87
CA ARG A 279 -6.49 14.25 -10.94
C ARG A 279 -5.20 13.44 -10.92
N ASP A 280 -4.10 14.09 -11.27
CA ASP A 280 -2.73 13.60 -11.08
C ASP A 280 -2.49 12.18 -11.63
N GLN A 281 -3.06 11.88 -12.81
CA GLN A 281 -2.90 10.59 -13.50
C GLN A 281 -1.45 10.39 -13.97
N ILE A 282 -0.94 9.20 -13.73
CA ILE A 282 0.41 8.72 -14.03
C ILE A 282 0.41 8.15 -15.43
N ASN A 283 1.47 8.38 -16.21
CA ASN A 283 1.63 7.71 -17.49
C ASN A 283 1.82 6.19 -17.29
N PRO A 284 0.97 5.29 -17.84
CA PRO A 284 1.10 3.85 -17.61
C PRO A 284 2.47 3.25 -18.01
N LEU A 285 3.18 3.87 -18.95
CA LEU A 285 4.55 3.44 -19.28
C LEU A 285 5.51 3.59 -18.10
N ALA A 286 5.22 4.46 -17.13
CA ALA A 286 5.97 4.61 -15.89
C ALA A 286 6.24 3.26 -15.24
N PHE A 287 5.19 2.44 -15.07
CA PHE A 287 5.26 1.12 -14.43
C PHE A 287 6.07 0.10 -15.23
N SER A 288 6.00 0.16 -16.56
CA SER A 288 6.80 -0.71 -17.45
C SER A 288 8.29 -0.36 -17.47
N LEU A 289 8.63 0.87 -17.08
CA LEU A 289 10.00 1.38 -17.03
C LEU A 289 10.66 1.21 -15.65
N LEU A 290 9.92 0.69 -14.66
CA LEU A 290 10.44 0.43 -13.32
C LEU A 290 11.40 -0.76 -13.31
N PRO A 291 12.45 -0.74 -12.48
CA PRO A 291 13.34 -1.87 -12.33
C PRO A 291 12.61 -3.00 -11.60
N ARG A 292 12.81 -4.23 -12.05
CA ARG A 292 12.17 -5.42 -11.47
C ARG A 292 13.07 -6.00 -10.39
N LEU A 293 12.50 -6.25 -9.21
CA LEU A 293 13.16 -7.07 -8.19
C LEU A 293 13.07 -8.52 -8.64
N ALA A 294 14.20 -9.23 -8.65
CA ALA A 294 14.23 -10.66 -8.86
C ALA A 294 15.16 -11.30 -7.84
N SER A 295 14.68 -12.41 -7.29
CA SER A 295 15.43 -13.30 -6.41
C SER A 295 16.38 -14.19 -7.22
N ALA A 296 17.28 -14.88 -6.51
CA ALA A 296 18.16 -15.90 -7.08
C ALA A 296 17.40 -16.98 -7.89
N GLU A 297 16.16 -17.28 -7.49
CA GLU A 297 15.31 -18.33 -8.03
C GLU A 297 14.57 -17.87 -9.30
N ASP A 298 14.10 -16.62 -9.33
CA ASP A 298 13.52 -15.99 -10.52
C ASP A 298 14.52 -15.96 -11.69
N PHE A 299 15.82 -15.92 -11.39
CA PHE A 299 16.89 -15.96 -12.38
C PHE A 299 16.95 -17.29 -13.14
N GLN A 300 16.68 -18.42 -12.48
CA GLN A 300 16.69 -19.73 -13.12
C GLN A 300 15.44 -19.95 -13.98
N GLU A 301 14.29 -19.43 -13.55
CA GLU A 301 13.03 -19.54 -14.31
C GLU A 301 13.05 -18.69 -15.59
N VAL A 302 13.45 -17.41 -15.49
CA VAL A 302 13.58 -16.53 -16.68
C VAL A 302 14.58 -17.12 -17.68
N PHE A 303 15.67 -17.70 -17.17
CA PHE A 303 16.65 -18.40 -18.00
C PHE A 303 16.06 -19.61 -18.72
N GLY A 304 15.29 -20.43 -18.00
CA GLY A 304 14.56 -21.56 -18.56
C GLY A 304 13.62 -21.13 -19.69
N VAL A 305 12.89 -20.03 -19.53
CA VAL A 305 11.96 -19.50 -20.55
C VAL A 305 12.69 -18.95 -21.78
N LEU A 306 13.79 -18.21 -21.60
CA LEU A 306 14.53 -17.62 -22.72
C LEU A 306 15.32 -18.64 -23.55
N THR A 307 15.72 -19.75 -22.94
CA THR A 307 16.49 -20.82 -23.60
C THR A 307 15.61 -21.95 -24.15
N SER A 308 14.36 -22.08 -23.68
CA SER A 308 13.39 -23.03 -24.21
C SER A 308 12.65 -22.49 -25.44
N GLY A 309 13.35 -22.43 -26.58
CA GLY A 309 12.66 -22.38 -27.88
C GLY A 309 11.80 -23.65 -28.09
N LEU A 310 10.76 -23.55 -28.93
CA LEU A 310 9.85 -24.65 -29.30
C LEU A 310 10.55 -25.93 -29.83
N GLU A 311 11.85 -25.87 -30.10
CA GLU A 311 12.67 -26.98 -30.64
C GLU A 311 13.34 -27.86 -29.57
N LEU A 312 13.27 -27.53 -28.27
CA LEU A 312 14.04 -28.21 -27.20
C LEU A 312 13.25 -29.24 -26.36
N GLN A 313 12.10 -29.74 -26.83
CA GLN A 313 11.25 -30.68 -26.06
C GLN A 313 11.86 -32.08 -25.78
N ASN A 314 13.07 -32.40 -26.25
CA ASN A 314 13.65 -33.74 -26.14
C ASN A 314 15.08 -33.79 -25.56
N GLN A 315 15.50 -32.82 -24.75
CA GLN A 315 16.81 -32.87 -24.07
C GLN A 315 16.70 -32.97 -22.52
N PRO A 316 17.68 -33.61 -21.85
CA PRO A 316 17.64 -33.86 -20.40
C PRO A 316 17.58 -32.57 -19.56
N PRO A 317 17.19 -32.64 -18.26
CA PRO A 317 16.74 -31.49 -17.48
C PRO A 317 17.82 -30.46 -17.10
N SER A 318 19.07 -30.64 -17.53
CA SER A 318 20.17 -29.74 -17.20
C SER A 318 20.65 -29.01 -18.46
N LEU A 319 20.10 -27.82 -18.68
CA LEU A 319 20.67 -26.86 -19.62
C LEU A 319 22.05 -26.40 -19.09
N PRO A 320 23.05 -26.16 -19.96
CA PRO A 320 24.33 -25.63 -19.52
C PRO A 320 24.13 -24.21 -18.95
N ALA A 321 24.70 -23.96 -17.78
CA ALA A 321 24.74 -22.62 -17.20
C ALA A 321 25.47 -21.66 -18.15
N LEU A 322 24.84 -20.52 -18.50
CA LEU A 322 25.53 -19.45 -19.22
C LEU A 322 26.68 -18.92 -18.35
N PRO A 323 27.84 -18.56 -18.93
CA PRO A 323 28.88 -17.86 -18.19
C PRO A 323 28.29 -16.68 -17.41
N THR A 324 28.66 -16.54 -16.14
CA THR A 324 28.13 -15.55 -15.20
C THR A 324 28.10 -14.14 -15.81
N GLU A 325 29.10 -13.82 -16.63
CA GLU A 325 29.24 -12.51 -17.30
C GLU A 325 28.12 -12.23 -18.32
N ILE A 326 27.64 -13.24 -19.03
CA ILE A 326 26.56 -13.07 -20.03
C ILE A 326 25.20 -13.04 -19.33
N ALA A 327 25.02 -13.84 -18.27
CA ALA A 327 23.83 -13.77 -17.42
C ALA A 327 23.71 -12.37 -16.78
N GLU A 328 24.79 -11.85 -16.19
CA GLU A 328 24.83 -10.48 -15.66
C GLU A 328 24.50 -9.42 -16.72
N LEU A 329 25.01 -9.56 -17.95
CA LEU A 329 24.74 -8.62 -19.04
C LEU A 329 23.28 -8.63 -19.51
N ILE A 330 22.67 -9.80 -19.67
CA ILE A 330 21.25 -9.94 -20.02
C ILE A 330 20.38 -9.30 -18.94
N MET A 331 20.73 -9.52 -17.68
CA MET A 331 20.01 -9.03 -16.51
C MET A 331 20.12 -7.52 -16.34
N ASP A 332 21.32 -6.96 -16.55
CA ASP A 332 21.53 -5.52 -16.54
C ASP A 332 20.75 -4.83 -17.67
N LYS A 333 20.66 -5.46 -18.85
CA LYS A 333 19.84 -4.96 -19.97
C LYS A 333 18.32 -5.11 -19.73
N ALA A 334 17.91 -6.08 -18.93
CA ALA A 334 16.50 -6.32 -18.58
C ALA A 334 16.07 -5.60 -17.27
N HIS A 335 16.95 -4.79 -16.67
CA HIS A 335 16.69 -4.04 -15.43
C HIS A 335 16.25 -4.90 -14.24
N TYR A 336 16.77 -6.12 -14.13
CA TYR A 336 16.55 -7.00 -12.98
C TYR A 336 17.63 -6.79 -11.91
N TRP A 337 17.24 -6.28 -10.73
CA TRP A 337 18.17 -5.87 -9.67
C TRP A 337 17.95 -6.69 -8.40
N GLN A 338 19.05 -7.13 -7.76
CA GLN A 338 19.04 -7.99 -6.55
C GLN A 338 18.67 -7.21 -5.28
N GLY A 339 19.16 -5.98 -5.15
CA GLY A 339 18.76 -5.03 -4.12
C GLY A 339 18.39 -3.69 -4.74
N VAL A 340 17.30 -3.07 -4.30
CA VAL A 340 16.86 -1.77 -4.81
C VAL A 340 16.46 -0.87 -3.65
N GLN A 341 17.21 0.20 -3.44
CA GLN A 341 16.74 1.29 -2.61
C GLN A 341 15.91 2.22 -3.49
N LYS A 342 14.76 2.63 -2.99
CA LYS A 342 13.84 3.47 -3.72
C LYS A 342 13.26 4.52 -2.81
N THR A 343 13.08 5.71 -3.35
CA THR A 343 12.25 6.72 -2.75
C THR A 343 11.22 7.15 -3.78
N TYR A 344 10.04 7.44 -3.27
CA TYR A 344 8.95 7.99 -4.03
C TYR A 344 8.71 9.40 -3.51
N ARG A 345 8.07 10.23 -4.32
CA ARG A 345 7.49 11.45 -3.78
C ARG A 345 6.46 11.09 -2.71
N TRP A 346 6.63 11.63 -1.50
CA TRP A 346 5.57 11.60 -0.49
C TRP A 346 4.50 12.62 -0.90
N TRP A 347 3.26 12.19 -1.14
CA TRP A 347 2.25 12.96 -1.86
C TRP A 347 1.70 14.23 -1.17
N PHE A 348 2.20 14.62 0.00
CA PHE A 348 1.89 15.92 0.65
C PHE A 348 3.00 16.95 0.54
N ASP A 349 4.09 16.64 -0.15
CA ASP A 349 5.20 17.55 -0.29
C ASP A 349 5.20 18.23 -1.67
N GLU A 350 4.53 19.38 -1.75
CA GLU A 350 4.75 20.37 -2.82
C GLU A 350 6.04 21.17 -2.57
N THR A 351 6.71 21.00 -1.41
CA THR A 351 7.85 21.81 -0.98
C THR A 351 9.21 21.14 -1.20
N THR A 352 9.30 19.80 -1.24
CA THR A 352 10.51 19.08 -1.63
C THR A 352 10.42 18.64 -3.08
N SER A 353 10.89 19.52 -3.96
CA SER A 353 11.14 19.18 -5.35
C SER A 353 12.30 18.17 -5.54
N SER A 354 12.99 17.79 -4.46
CA SER A 354 14.10 16.85 -4.50
C SER A 354 13.76 15.47 -3.92
N LEU A 355 14.06 14.39 -4.63
CA LEU A 355 14.03 13.02 -4.10
C LEU A 355 15.41 12.62 -3.55
N LYS A 356 15.41 11.89 -2.42
CA LYS A 356 16.64 11.40 -1.76
C LYS A 356 16.53 9.93 -1.41
N VAL A 357 17.56 9.17 -1.74
CA VAL A 357 17.74 7.77 -1.37
C VAL A 357 19.05 7.62 -0.61
N THR A 358 19.01 7.03 0.58
CA THR A 358 20.20 6.64 1.32
C THR A 358 20.40 5.14 1.20
N LEU A 359 21.62 4.72 0.90
CA LEU A 359 21.98 3.31 0.81
C LEU A 359 21.97 2.64 2.20
N PRO A 360 21.57 1.35 2.31
CA PRO A 360 21.49 0.66 3.58
C PRO A 360 22.86 0.59 4.26
N GLN A 361 22.86 0.56 5.60
CA GLN A 361 24.05 0.37 6.42
C GLN A 361 24.13 -1.09 6.87
N GLY A 362 25.31 -1.71 6.77
CA GLY A 362 25.59 -3.03 7.35
C GLY A 362 26.05 -4.10 6.36
N ASP A 363 25.87 -3.89 5.06
CA ASP A 363 26.24 -4.85 4.00
C ASP A 363 27.20 -4.22 2.99
N SER A 364 28.19 -4.99 2.52
CA SER A 364 29.15 -4.51 1.51
C SER A 364 28.47 -4.39 0.15
N ILE A 365 27.80 -3.27 -0.13
CA ILE A 365 27.03 -3.10 -1.37
C ILE A 365 27.88 -2.63 -2.56
N ARG A 366 27.50 -3.05 -3.76
CA ARG A 366 27.98 -2.52 -5.05
C ARG A 366 26.80 -1.94 -5.84
N VAL A 367 26.76 -0.62 -5.99
CA VAL A 367 25.73 0.04 -6.82
C VAL A 367 25.98 -0.28 -8.31
N LYS A 368 24.92 -0.69 -9.02
CA LYS A 368 24.92 -1.01 -10.45
C LYS A 368 24.45 0.15 -11.32
N ALA A 369 23.33 0.75 -10.93
CA ALA A 369 22.69 1.82 -11.67
C ALA A 369 21.83 2.69 -10.75
N ILE A 370 21.67 3.94 -11.16
CA ILE A 370 20.67 4.86 -10.60
C ILE A 370 19.64 5.09 -11.71
N GLN A 371 18.36 4.89 -11.43
CA GLN A 371 17.29 5.15 -12.38
C GLN A 371 16.37 6.23 -11.82
N VAL A 372 16.07 7.21 -12.67
CA VAL A 372 15.22 8.35 -12.34
C VAL A 372 14.10 8.39 -13.34
N LEU A 373 12.87 8.20 -12.86
CA LEU A 373 11.67 8.30 -13.67
C LEU A 373 10.95 9.61 -13.33
N ARG A 374 10.52 10.32 -14.37
CA ARG A 374 9.85 11.62 -14.25
C ARG A 374 8.58 11.63 -15.08
N ASP A 375 7.52 12.23 -14.52
CA ASP A 375 6.27 12.49 -15.21
C ASP A 375 5.99 14.01 -15.28
N TRP A 376 5.35 14.46 -16.35
CA TRP A 376 4.96 15.85 -16.56
C TRP A 376 3.49 16.06 -16.27
N LYS A 377 3.20 16.89 -15.26
CA LYS A 377 1.85 17.39 -15.01
C LYS A 377 1.30 18.23 -16.17
N ARG A 378 2.18 18.84 -16.99
CA ARG A 378 1.84 19.67 -18.16
C ARG A 378 2.80 19.38 -19.33
N PRO A 379 2.39 18.56 -20.32
CA PRO A 379 3.28 18.14 -21.42
C PRO A 379 3.70 19.24 -22.40
N ASN A 380 3.12 20.44 -22.28
CA ASN A 380 3.43 21.56 -23.16
C ASN A 380 4.65 22.38 -22.70
N ASN A 381 5.25 22.07 -21.55
CA ASN A 381 6.42 22.79 -21.03
C ASN A 381 7.69 21.96 -21.21
N ILE A 382 8.22 21.96 -22.44
CA ILE A 382 9.37 21.16 -22.87
C ILE A 382 10.67 21.93 -22.61
N GLY A 383 10.91 22.37 -21.36
CA GLY A 383 12.20 22.94 -20.97
C GLY A 383 13.36 21.97 -21.23
N ASP A 384 14.61 22.41 -20.99
CA ASP A 384 15.74 21.49 -21.02
C ASP A 384 15.46 20.39 -19.99
N CYS A 385 15.22 19.17 -20.45
CA CYS A 385 14.78 18.05 -19.64
C CYS A 385 15.88 17.57 -18.67
N ALA A 386 16.86 18.40 -18.35
CA ALA A 386 17.92 18.13 -17.40
C ALA A 386 17.41 18.22 -15.95
N PHE A 387 17.98 17.37 -15.09
CA PHE A 387 17.85 17.45 -13.64
C PHE A 387 19.21 17.30 -12.99
N ASP A 388 19.38 17.84 -11.80
CA ASP A 388 20.65 17.74 -11.09
C ASP A 388 20.66 16.47 -10.25
N LEU A 389 21.71 15.66 -10.43
CA LEU A 389 22.02 14.49 -9.63
C LEU A 389 23.18 14.83 -8.71
N THR A 390 22.96 14.76 -7.40
CA THR A 390 23.99 14.96 -6.38
C THR A 390 24.21 13.65 -5.60
N VAL A 391 25.46 13.22 -5.48
CA VAL A 391 25.86 12.08 -4.64
C VAL A 391 26.66 12.61 -3.45
N ARG A 392 26.24 12.24 -2.25
CA ARG A 392 26.86 12.62 -0.98
C ARG A 392 27.37 11.40 -0.25
N ASP A 393 28.50 11.54 0.44
CA ASP A 393 29.00 10.51 1.35
C ASP A 393 28.21 10.47 2.67
N GLU A 394 28.56 9.51 3.53
CA GLU A 394 27.97 9.34 4.87
C GLU A 394 28.09 10.58 5.80
N LYS A 395 29.02 11.50 5.50
CA LYS A 395 29.24 12.75 6.24
C LYS A 395 28.53 13.94 5.60
N GLY A 396 27.81 13.72 4.50
CA GLY A 396 27.07 14.73 3.76
C GLY A 396 27.88 15.54 2.76
N ALA A 397 29.17 15.23 2.57
CA ALA A 397 30.01 15.95 1.60
C ALA A 397 29.66 15.52 0.17
N VAL A 398 29.59 16.49 -0.74
CA VAL A 398 29.28 16.25 -2.16
C VAL A 398 30.49 15.60 -2.83
N GLN A 399 30.32 14.37 -3.28
CA GLN A 399 31.34 13.60 -4.00
C GLN A 399 31.15 13.67 -5.51
N TYR A 400 29.92 13.96 -5.95
CA TYR A 400 29.59 14.07 -7.36
C TYR A 400 28.34 14.91 -7.57
N GLU A 401 28.36 15.75 -8.60
CA GLU A 401 27.22 16.56 -9.01
C GLU A 401 27.24 16.71 -10.54
N CYS A 402 26.12 16.42 -11.19
CA CYS A 402 25.99 16.65 -12.63
C CYS A 402 24.54 16.90 -13.06
N ALA A 403 24.38 17.61 -14.17
CA ALA A 403 23.12 17.68 -14.89
C ALA A 403 22.94 16.40 -15.72
N VAL A 404 21.81 15.72 -15.56
CA VAL A 404 21.48 14.47 -16.24
C VAL A 404 20.32 14.71 -17.20
N HIS A 405 20.53 14.32 -18.46
CA HIS A 405 19.46 14.28 -19.46
C HIS A 405 18.89 12.86 -19.55
N PRO A 406 17.57 12.72 -19.74
CA PRO A 406 16.90 11.43 -19.85
C PRO A 406 17.30 10.73 -21.15
N THR A 407 17.49 9.42 -21.06
CA THR A 407 17.81 8.54 -22.19
C THR A 407 16.57 8.12 -22.95
N PHE A 408 15.40 8.16 -22.32
CA PHE A 408 14.11 7.95 -22.95
C PHE A 408 13.17 9.11 -22.61
N VAL A 409 12.54 9.67 -23.63
CA VAL A 409 11.52 10.71 -23.52
C VAL A 409 10.32 10.32 -24.36
N ASN A 410 9.15 10.24 -23.73
CA ASN A 410 7.83 10.19 -24.36
C ASN A 410 7.05 11.44 -23.94
N ARG A 411 5.94 11.76 -24.61
CA ARG A 411 5.10 12.97 -24.48
C ARG A 411 5.01 13.54 -23.06
N ASN A 412 4.91 12.70 -22.04
CA ASN A 412 4.75 13.08 -20.64
C ASN A 412 5.79 12.42 -19.70
N LEU A 413 6.67 11.55 -20.20
CA LEU A 413 7.48 10.67 -19.37
C LEU A 413 8.94 10.71 -19.77
N ALA A 414 9.83 10.85 -18.80
CA ALA A 414 11.26 10.83 -19.02
C ALA A 414 11.95 9.85 -18.08
N LEU A 415 12.75 8.95 -18.65
CA LEU A 415 13.57 7.99 -17.90
C LEU A 415 15.04 8.30 -18.12
N ALA A 416 15.81 8.38 -17.04
CA ALA A 416 17.26 8.41 -17.06
C ALA A 416 17.79 7.18 -16.34
N THR A 417 18.65 6.41 -17.00
CA THR A 417 19.40 5.32 -16.37
C THR A 417 20.88 5.67 -16.36
N ILE A 418 21.39 5.92 -15.17
CA ILE A 418 22.77 6.32 -14.88
C ILE A 418 23.53 5.05 -14.49
N GLY A 419 24.31 4.51 -15.43
CA GLY A 419 25.13 3.33 -15.21
C GLY A 419 26.61 3.65 -14.97
N SER A 420 27.36 2.66 -14.50
CA SER A 420 28.81 2.81 -14.28
C SER A 420 29.64 3.09 -15.53
N ALA A 421 29.14 2.75 -16.72
CA ALA A 421 29.78 3.05 -17.99
C ALA A 421 29.74 4.55 -18.32
N SER A 422 28.63 5.21 -17.99
CA SER A 422 28.42 6.65 -18.21
C SER A 422 28.91 7.51 -17.04
N HIS A 423 28.85 6.99 -15.81
CA HIS A 423 29.14 7.74 -14.59
C HIS A 423 29.99 6.90 -13.62
N PRO A 424 31.33 7.09 -13.57
CA PRO A 424 32.24 6.29 -12.75
C PRO A 424 31.94 6.32 -11.25
N ILE A 425 31.29 7.38 -10.75
CA ILE A 425 30.88 7.53 -9.34
C ILE A 425 30.05 6.34 -8.86
N VAL A 426 29.24 5.73 -9.74
CA VAL A 426 28.37 4.60 -9.40
C VAL A 426 29.18 3.43 -8.82
N ARG A 427 30.42 3.19 -9.28
CA ARG A 427 31.30 2.13 -8.72
C ARG A 427 31.93 2.50 -7.37
N GLN A 428 31.97 3.78 -7.05
CA GLN A 428 32.64 4.32 -5.86
C GLN A 428 31.70 4.44 -4.66
N MET A 429 30.39 4.48 -4.91
CA MET A 429 29.37 4.51 -3.86
C MET A 429 29.47 3.32 -2.90
N ARG A 430 29.17 3.58 -1.63
CA ARG A 430 29.21 2.61 -0.52
C ARG A 430 27.93 2.72 0.31
N GLU A 431 27.78 1.81 1.27
CA GLU A 431 26.75 1.89 2.30
C GLU A 431 26.69 3.27 2.96
N GLY A 432 25.49 3.73 3.33
CA GLY A 432 25.28 5.04 3.95
C GLY A 432 25.43 6.25 3.02
N TRP A 433 25.90 6.10 1.78
CA TRP A 433 25.94 7.19 0.80
C TRP A 433 24.54 7.55 0.32
N GLN A 434 24.35 8.82 -0.02
CA GLN A 434 23.05 9.36 -0.43
C GLN A 434 23.08 9.79 -1.90
N VAL A 435 22.03 9.43 -2.63
CA VAL A 435 21.71 9.98 -3.95
C VAL A 435 20.55 10.95 -3.79
N GLN A 436 20.72 12.16 -4.32
CA GLN A 436 19.69 13.17 -4.39
C GLN A 436 19.48 13.58 -5.85
N VAL A 437 18.22 13.76 -6.24
CA VAL A 437 17.86 14.39 -7.51
C VAL A 437 16.99 15.60 -7.23
N GLN A 438 17.14 16.67 -8.01
CA GLN A 438 16.34 17.89 -7.90
C GLN A 438 16.12 18.53 -9.28
N PRO A 439 15.08 19.35 -9.48
CA PRO A 439 14.82 19.96 -10.77
C PRO A 439 15.92 20.98 -11.04
N SER A 440 16.33 21.07 -12.30
CA SER A 440 17.23 22.15 -12.72
C SER A 440 16.54 23.51 -12.60
N THR A 441 17.32 24.59 -12.58
CA THR A 441 16.87 25.98 -12.39
C THR A 441 15.79 26.46 -13.37
N PHE A 442 15.54 25.71 -14.45
CA PHE A 442 14.58 26.03 -15.51
C PHE A 442 13.34 25.12 -15.54
N ALA A 443 13.20 24.20 -14.58
CA ALA A 443 12.29 23.07 -14.69
C ALA A 443 11.43 22.85 -13.42
N HIS A 444 10.85 23.93 -12.90
CA HIS A 444 10.03 23.93 -11.68
C HIS A 444 8.71 23.14 -11.77
N GLU A 445 8.27 22.77 -12.98
CA GLU A 445 7.07 21.95 -13.21
C GLU A 445 7.40 20.44 -13.38
N LEU A 446 8.67 20.03 -13.20
CA LEU A 446 9.07 18.60 -13.23
C LEU A 446 8.63 17.88 -11.96
N LEU A 447 7.96 16.74 -12.12
CA LEU A 447 7.72 15.81 -11.02
C LEU A 447 8.71 14.64 -11.12
N PHE A 448 9.33 14.31 -9.99
CA PHE A 448 10.14 13.11 -9.85
C PHE A 448 9.27 12.03 -9.23
N GLU A 449 9.02 10.98 -10.00
CA GLU A 449 8.04 9.96 -9.63
C GLU A 449 8.73 8.87 -8.84
N SER A 450 9.98 8.58 -9.19
CA SER A 450 10.80 7.63 -8.45
C SER A 450 12.28 7.82 -8.72
N LEU A 451 13.06 7.59 -7.67
CA LEU A 451 14.51 7.45 -7.74
C LEU A 451 14.85 6.06 -7.20
N TYR A 452 15.45 5.23 -8.06
CA TYR A 452 15.91 3.90 -7.73
C TYR A 452 17.43 3.85 -7.75
N VAL A 453 18.01 3.16 -6.77
CA VAL A 453 19.43 2.83 -6.73
C VAL A 453 19.53 1.31 -6.62
N GLY A 454 19.89 0.68 -7.73
CA GLY A 454 20.09 -0.77 -7.81
C GLY A 454 21.47 -1.15 -7.33
N TYR A 455 21.57 -2.16 -6.47
CA TYR A 455 22.82 -2.67 -5.92
C TYR A 455 22.81 -4.20 -5.81
N VAL A 456 24.00 -4.74 -5.55
CA VAL A 456 24.26 -6.15 -5.27
C VAL A 456 25.09 -6.24 -4.01
N ASP A 457 24.77 -7.19 -3.15
CA ASP A 457 25.59 -7.49 -1.98
C ASP A 457 26.89 -8.17 -2.43
N ARG A 458 28.04 -7.65 -1.98
CA ARG A 458 29.30 -8.37 -2.11
C ARG A 458 29.29 -9.44 -1.04
N GLN A 459 29.12 -10.69 -1.48
CA GLN A 459 29.47 -11.85 -0.67
C GLN A 459 30.96 -11.86 -0.37
#